data_AF-A0A9X5YT23-F1
#
_entry.id   AF-A0A9X5YT23-F1
#
_cell.length_a   1.000
_cell.length_b   1.000
_cell.length_c   1.000
_cell.angle_alpha   90.00
_cell.angle_beta   90.00
_cell.angle_gamma   90.00
#
_symmetry.space_group_name_H-M   'P 1'
#
loop_
_entity.id
_entity.type
_entity.pdbx_description
1 polymer ?
#
loop_
_entity_poly.entity_id
_entity_poly.type
_entity_poly.pdbx_seq_one_letter_code
_entity_poly.pdbx_strand_id
1 'polypeptide(L)'
;MKTIDIIIEYINDKTSTYKILREYTPLSLSEIKSRIANHDAVIAVNDLKLDELKKVREIICSLNNIGTEVVIQDVTGTITLKILENIISSYEGIAADTEKLDALMFSDEQ
;
A
#
# COMPACT_ATOMS: atom_id res chain seq x y z
N MET A 1 18.12 -2.02 -0.22
CA MET A 1 16.81 -2.66 -0.50
C MET A 1 15.78 -1.58 -0.23
N LYS A 2 14.86 -1.35 -1.16
CA LYS A 2 13.83 -0.33 -1.00
C LYS A 2 12.62 -0.99 -0.34
N THR A 3 12.24 -0.50 0.83
CA THR A 3 11.12 -1.03 1.60
C THR A 3 10.11 0.07 1.82
N ILE A 4 8.84 -0.32 1.78
CA ILE A 4 7.71 0.52 2.11
C ILE A 4 7.24 0.14 3.50
N ASP A 5 7.38 1.09 4.41
CA ASP A 5 7.00 1.02 5.80
C ASP A 5 5.62 1.67 5.99
N ILE A 6 4.72 0.98 6.68
CA ILE A 6 3.40 1.50 7.06
C ILE A 6 3.45 1.89 8.52
N ILE A 7 3.24 3.18 8.79
CA ILE A 7 3.18 3.77 10.12
C ILE A 7 1.75 4.21 10.37
N ILE A 8 1.23 3.94 11.56
CA ILE A 8 -0.12 4.37 11.93
C ILE A 8 -0.01 5.72 12.63
N GLU A 9 -0.62 6.76 12.09
CA GLU A 9 -0.64 8.09 12.71
C GLU A 9 -1.81 8.23 13.68
N TYR A 10 -3.01 7.82 13.24
CA TYR A 10 -4.22 7.96 14.03
C TYR A 10 -5.06 6.70 13.95
N ILE A 11 -5.56 6.25 15.11
CA ILE A 11 -6.43 5.09 15.21
C ILE A 11 -7.78 5.53 15.73
N ASN A 12 -8.79 5.49 14.86
CA ASN A 12 -10.17 5.63 15.27
C ASN A 12 -10.67 4.33 15.92
N ASP A 13 -10.64 3.21 15.19
CA ASP A 13 -11.11 1.92 15.67
C ASP A 13 -9.96 0.98 16.01
N LYS A 14 -9.57 0.96 17.29
CA LYS A 14 -8.45 0.14 17.79
C LYS A 14 -8.64 -1.33 17.48
N THR A 15 -9.79 -1.91 17.82
CA THR A 15 -10.03 -3.35 17.70
C THR A 15 -9.91 -3.83 16.26
N SER A 16 -10.54 -3.11 15.33
CA SER A 16 -10.50 -3.46 13.91
C SER A 16 -9.10 -3.27 13.32
N THR A 17 -8.44 -2.16 13.66
CA THR A 17 -7.05 -1.88 13.24
C THR A 17 -6.10 -2.99 13.64
N TYR A 18 -6.10 -3.38 14.92
CA TYR A 18 -5.25 -4.45 15.42
C TYR A 18 -5.55 -5.81 14.77
N LYS A 19 -6.82 -6.07 14.43
CA LYS A 19 -7.22 -7.31 13.77
C LYS A 19 -6.68 -7.38 12.35
N ILE A 20 -6.84 -6.30 11.57
CA ILE A 20 -6.28 -6.18 10.22
C ILE A 20 -4.76 -6.34 10.28
N LEU A 21 -4.07 -5.54 11.10
CA LEU A 21 -2.62 -5.61 11.22
C LEU A 21 -2.16 -7.04 11.53
N ARG A 22 -2.82 -7.75 12.45
CA ARG A 22 -2.48 -9.14 12.79
C ARG A 22 -2.67 -10.14 11.64
N GLU A 23 -3.53 -9.87 10.67
CA GLU A 23 -3.68 -10.72 9.47
C GLU A 23 -2.55 -10.49 8.45
N TYR A 24 -2.01 -9.27 8.40
CA TYR A 24 -0.94 -8.89 7.46
C TYR A 24 0.47 -8.91 8.04
N THR A 25 0.62 -8.98 9.37
CA THR A 25 1.91 -9.11 10.03
C THR A 25 1.93 -10.25 11.06
N PRO A 26 3.03 -11.02 11.14
CA PRO A 26 3.22 -12.04 12.17
C PRO A 26 3.49 -11.43 13.57
N LEU A 27 3.49 -10.10 13.71
CA LEU A 27 3.75 -9.43 14.98
C LEU A 27 2.63 -9.69 16.01
N SER A 28 3.05 -9.73 17.28
CA SER A 28 2.10 -9.81 18.40
C SER A 28 1.40 -8.47 18.64
N LEU A 29 0.20 -8.49 19.23
CA LEU A 29 -0.54 -7.27 19.61
C LEU A 29 0.29 -6.30 20.45
N SER A 30 1.13 -6.83 21.35
CA SER A 30 2.04 -6.01 22.17
C SER A 30 3.09 -5.30 21.32
N GLU A 31 3.65 -5.97 20.31
CA GLU A 31 4.59 -5.34 19.38
C GLU A 31 3.89 -4.30 18.53
N ILE A 32 2.74 -4.62 17.96
CA ILE A 32 1.95 -3.67 17.15
C ILE A 32 1.65 -2.39 17.97
N LYS A 33 1.17 -2.56 19.21
CA LYS A 33 0.95 -1.42 20.14
C LYS A 33 2.21 -0.62 20.40
N SER A 34 3.35 -1.31 20.60
CA SER A 34 4.62 -0.65 20.84
C SER A 34 5.09 0.12 19.61
N ARG A 35 4.96 -0.43 18.41
CA ARG A 35 5.30 0.27 17.16
C ARG A 35 4.45 1.51 16.97
N ILE A 36 3.13 1.40 17.11
CA ILE A 36 2.23 2.54 17.04
C ILE A 36 2.61 3.62 18.06
N ALA A 37 2.89 3.23 19.31
CA ALA A 37 3.27 4.18 20.37
C ALA A 37 4.63 4.86 20.11
N ASN A 38 5.55 4.18 19.43
CA ASN A 38 6.85 4.72 19.05
C ASN A 38 6.83 5.42 17.68
N HIS A 39 5.67 5.53 17.02
CA HIS A 39 5.55 5.98 15.62
C HIS A 39 6.49 5.20 14.67
N ASP A 40 6.63 3.90 14.93
CA ASP A 40 7.49 2.99 14.19
C ASP A 40 6.68 2.20 13.15
N ALA A 41 7.38 1.64 12.17
CA ALA A 41 6.78 0.86 11.10
C ALA A 41 6.14 -0.42 11.65
N VAL A 42 4.85 -0.59 11.38
CA VAL A 42 4.09 -1.77 11.81
C VAL A 42 4.18 -2.88 10.78
N ILE A 43 4.28 -2.50 9.51
CA ILE A 43 4.42 -3.41 8.37
C ILE A 43 5.49 -2.84 7.46
N ALA A 44 6.49 -3.65 7.14
CA ALA A 44 7.54 -3.33 6.19
C ALA A 44 7.45 -4.31 5.02
N VAL A 45 7.18 -3.81 3.82
CA VAL A 45 7.15 -4.64 2.62
C VAL A 45 8.20 -4.21 1.61
N ASN A 46 8.47 -5.07 0.63
CA ASN A 46 9.47 -4.79 -0.41
C ASN A 46 8.82 -4.10 -1.62
N ASP A 47 9.30 -2.91 -2.02
CA ASP A 47 8.73 -2.17 -3.17
C ASP A 47 8.96 -2.88 -4.52
N LEU A 48 9.95 -3.77 -4.56
CA LEU A 48 10.30 -4.58 -5.73
C LEU A 48 9.28 -5.68 -6.03
N LYS A 49 8.32 -5.95 -5.14
CA LYS A 49 7.29 -6.98 -5.32
C LYS A 49 5.93 -6.35 -5.53
N LEU A 50 5.39 -6.45 -6.75
CA LEU A 50 4.03 -5.98 -7.06
C LEU A 50 2.96 -6.58 -6.13
N ASP A 51 3.09 -7.87 -5.80
CA ASP A 51 2.17 -8.58 -4.90
C ASP A 51 2.12 -7.92 -3.51
N GLU A 52 3.28 -7.50 -3.02
CA GLU A 52 3.42 -6.81 -1.73
C GLU A 52 2.89 -5.38 -1.81
N LEU A 53 3.16 -4.65 -2.90
CA LEU A 53 2.58 -3.33 -3.14
C LEU A 53 1.04 -3.36 -3.16
N LYS A 54 0.45 -4.40 -3.77
CA LYS A 54 -1.01 -4.61 -3.77
C LYS A 54 -1.54 -4.86 -2.35
N LYS A 55 -0.84 -5.64 -1.53
CA LYS A 55 -1.20 -5.83 -0.11
C LYS A 55 -1.17 -4.52 0.66
N VAL A 56 -0.14 -3.68 0.48
CA VAL A 56 -0.07 -2.36 1.14
C VAL A 56 -1.28 -1.52 0.80
N ARG A 57 -1.65 -1.45 -0.48
CA ARG A 57 -2.85 -0.73 -0.93
C ARG A 57 -4.12 -1.26 -0.27
N GLU A 58 -4.27 -2.57 -0.20
CA GLU A 58 -5.43 -3.24 0.41
C GLU A 58 -5.51 -2.97 1.92
N ILE A 59 -4.38 -3.03 2.62
CA ILE A 59 -4.27 -2.70 4.04
C ILE A 59 -4.64 -1.24 4.27
N ILE A 60 -4.08 -0.30 3.51
CA ILE A 60 -4.38 1.13 3.65
C ILE A 60 -5.85 1.39 3.40
N CYS A 61 -6.44 0.81 2.34
CA CYS A 61 -7.85 0.95 2.05
C CYS A 61 -8.72 0.44 3.21
N SER A 62 -8.39 -0.74 3.75
CA SER A 62 -9.08 -1.35 4.88
C SER A 62 -8.98 -0.50 6.15
N LEU A 63 -7.79 0.06 6.42
CA LEU A 63 -7.53 0.94 7.56
C LEU A 63 -8.24 2.29 7.41
N ASN A 64 -8.22 2.88 6.21
CA ASN A 64 -8.90 4.15 5.95
C ASN A 64 -10.42 3.98 6.02
N ASN A 65 -10.96 2.82 5.62
CA ASN A 65 -12.38 2.50 5.71
C ASN A 65 -12.91 2.52 7.16
N ILE A 66 -12.09 2.09 8.13
CA ILE A 66 -12.42 2.14 9.56
C ILE A 66 -12.08 3.50 10.21
N GLY A 67 -11.62 4.48 9.42
CA GLY A 67 -11.22 5.81 9.88
C GLY A 67 -9.82 5.87 10.52
N THR A 68 -8.94 4.92 10.20
CA THR A 68 -7.55 4.91 10.67
C THR A 68 -6.65 5.59 9.66
N GLU A 69 -5.91 6.59 10.12
CA GLU A 69 -4.94 7.31 9.28
C GLU A 69 -3.60 6.59 9.32
N VAL A 70 -3.08 6.33 8.13
CA VAL A 70 -1.80 5.66 7.94
C VAL A 70 -0.89 6.49 7.06
N VAL A 71 0.36 6.50 7.48
CA VAL A 71 1.48 7.12 6.79
C VAL A 71 2.29 6.02 6.14
N ILE A 72 2.60 6.22 4.86
CA ILE A 72 3.45 5.32 4.11
C ILE A 72 4.81 5.99 4.05
N GLN A 73 5.86 5.28 4.43
CA GLN A 73 7.22 5.77 4.39
C GLN A 73 8.04 4.84 3.50
N ASP A 74 8.68 5.40 2.48
CA ASP A 74 9.68 4.70 1.68
C ASP A 74 11.08 5.04 2.21
N VAL A 75 12.11 4.34 1.72
CA VAL A 75 13.51 4.67 2.02
C VAL A 75 13.90 6.11 1.66
N THR A 76 13.12 6.74 0.78
CA THR A 76 13.29 8.14 0.36
C THR A 76 12.54 9.14 1.25
N GLY A 77 11.63 8.69 2.13
CA GLY A 77 10.83 9.52 3.02
C GLY A 77 9.34 9.18 2.98
N THR A 78 8.51 10.03 3.58
CA THR A 78 7.05 9.85 3.59
C THR A 78 6.45 10.01 2.20
N ILE A 79 5.74 8.98 1.73
CA ILE A 79 5.04 8.98 0.45
C ILE A 79 3.52 8.91 0.65
N THR A 80 2.77 9.50 -0.27
CA THR A 80 1.29 9.46 -0.23
C THR A 80 0.77 8.23 -0.98
N LEU A 81 -0.45 7.79 -0.68
CA LEU A 81 -1.16 6.75 -1.44
C LEU A 81 -1.11 6.98 -2.96
N LYS A 82 -1.16 8.25 -3.39
CA LYS A 82 -1.04 8.63 -4.80
C LYS A 82 0.30 8.25 -5.43
N ILE A 83 1.39 8.34 -4.68
CA ILE A 83 2.72 7.89 -5.14
C ILE A 83 2.76 6.37 -5.18
N LEU A 84 2.22 5.69 -4.16
CA LEU A 84 2.11 4.23 -4.16
C LEU A 84 1.31 3.73 -5.38
N GLU A 85 0.16 4.33 -5.68
CA GLU A 85 -0.64 3.98 -6.87
C GLU A 85 0.09 4.28 -8.17
N ASN A 86 0.92 5.32 -8.21
CA ASN A 86 1.76 5.61 -9.37
C ASN A 86 2.84 4.53 -9.54
N ILE A 87 3.49 4.09 -8.46
CA ILE A 87 4.47 2.98 -8.51
C ILE A 87 3.78 1.70 -8.99
N ILE A 88 2.64 1.32 -8.40
CA ILE A 88 1.86 0.14 -8.83
C ILE A 88 1.45 0.28 -10.30
N SER A 89 0.92 1.44 -10.71
CA SER A 89 0.55 1.72 -12.10
C SER A 89 1.74 1.78 -13.03
N SER A 90 2.94 2.08 -12.56
CA SER A 90 4.16 2.07 -13.37
C SER A 90 4.59 0.62 -13.62
N TYR A 91 4.50 -0.25 -12.61
CA TYR A 91 4.70 -1.69 -12.79
C TYR A 91 3.59 -2.36 -13.62
N GLU A 92 2.31 -2.00 -13.43
CA GLU A 92 1.19 -2.48 -14.28
C GLU A 92 1.19 -1.82 -15.67
N GLY A 93 1.66 -0.58 -15.79
CA GLY A 93 1.73 0.20 -17.02
C GLY A 93 2.72 -0.36 -18.03
N ILE A 94 3.81 -0.98 -17.57
CA ILE A 94 4.68 -1.77 -18.44
C ILE A 94 3.93 -2.99 -19.03
N ALA A 95 2.95 -3.56 -18.31
CA ALA A 95 2.10 -4.61 -18.87
C ALA A 95 0.98 -4.04 -19.77
N ALA A 96 0.47 -2.84 -19.47
CA ALA A 96 -0.61 -2.17 -20.20
C ALA A 96 -0.17 -1.43 -21.48
N ASP A 97 1.13 -1.28 -21.75
CA ASP A 97 1.62 -0.88 -23.07
C ASP A 97 1.30 -1.94 -24.15
N THR A 98 0.91 -3.17 -23.77
CA THR A 98 0.42 -4.22 -24.69
C THR A 98 -1.09 -4.13 -24.96
N GLU A 99 -1.83 -3.15 -24.42
CA GLU A 99 -3.27 -2.99 -24.71
C GLU A 99 -3.67 -1.52 -24.92
N LYS A 100 -2.80 -0.73 -25.58
CA LYS A 100 -3.23 0.54 -26.22
C LYS A 100 -2.86 0.65 -27.69
N LEU A 101 -2.19 -0.35 -28.26
CA LEU A 101 -1.91 -0.42 -29.70
C LEU A 101 -3.07 -1.03 -30.53
N ASP A 102 -4.09 -1.62 -29.91
CA ASP A 102 -5.20 -2.26 -30.66
C ASP A 102 -6.39 -1.30 -30.93
N ALA A 103 -6.52 -0.20 -30.18
CA ALA A 103 -7.68 0.69 -30.27
C ALA A 103 -7.68 1.70 -31.44
N LEU A 104 -6.77 1.55 -32.42
CA LEU A 104 -6.64 2.51 -33.55
C LEU A 104 -6.63 1.87 -34.95
N MET A 105 -6.97 0.57 -35.08
CA MET A 105 -6.93 -0.12 -36.38
C MET A 105 -8.29 -0.59 -36.91
N PHE A 106 -9.43 0.00 -36.52
CA PHE A 106 -10.69 -0.27 -37.23
C PHE A 106 -11.65 0.92 -37.19
N SER A 107 -11.36 1.94 -37.99
CA SER A 107 -12.37 2.90 -38.48
C SER A 107 -11.82 3.64 -39.70
N ASP A 108 -11.43 2.90 -40.73
CA ASP A 108 -11.38 3.42 -42.09
C ASP A 108 -11.95 2.32 -43.00
N GLU A 109 -13.21 2.48 -43.39
CA GLU A 109 -13.83 1.93 -44.61
C GLU A 109 -15.26 2.49 -44.72
N GLN A 110 -15.36 3.69 -45.31
CA GLN A 110 -16.49 4.04 -46.19
C GLN A 110 -15.96 4.25 -47.60
#